data_AF-A0A7Y2HYS1-F1
#
_entry.id   AF-A0A7Y2HYS1-F1
#
_cell.length_a   1.000
_cell.length_b   1.000
_cell.length_c   1.000
_cell.angle_alpha   90.00
_cell.angle_beta   90.00
_cell.angle_gamma   90.00
#
_symmetry.space_group_name_H-M   'P 1'
#
loop_
_entity.id
_entity.type
_entity.pdbx_description
1 polymer ?
#
loop_
_entity_poly.entity_id
_entity_poly.type
_entity_poly.pdbx_seq_one_letter_code
_entity_poly.pdbx_strand_id
1 'polypeptide(L)'
;VPAVPFRELTTRRRGTDSATVRARVVAARSAQRRRQGDTTNAELSGADLDRFAAMPDEARVLLGQALTELGLSARAYDKIRRVARTIADLEAAERVASHHVAEAVQYRQLDRA
;
A
#
# COMPACT_ATOMS: atom_id res chain seq x y z
N VAL A 1 3.84 15.61 -7.12
CA VAL A 1 4.44 15.93 -5.80
C VAL A 1 4.72 17.43 -5.75
N PRO A 2 4.32 18.18 -4.71
CA PRO A 2 4.74 19.56 -4.55
C PRO A 2 6.24 19.66 -4.27
N ALA A 3 6.89 20.73 -4.73
CA ALA A 3 8.32 20.93 -4.47
C ALA A 3 8.57 21.07 -2.97
N VAL A 4 9.47 20.24 -2.43
CA VAL A 4 9.93 20.36 -1.04
C VAL A 4 10.77 21.65 -0.93
N PRO A 5 10.42 22.59 -0.03
CA PRO A 5 11.19 23.82 0.14
C PRO A 5 12.67 23.52 0.45
N PHE A 6 13.60 24.26 -0.17
CA PHE A 6 15.05 24.06 0.03
C PHE A 6 15.45 24.04 1.51
N ARG A 7 14.79 24.86 2.35
CA ARG A 7 15.00 24.89 3.81
C ARG A 7 14.71 23.55 4.50
N GLU A 8 13.74 22.78 4.00
CA GLU A 8 13.38 21.47 4.56
C GLU A 8 14.38 20.39 4.13
N LEU A 9 14.93 20.52 2.92
CA LEU A 9 16.05 19.69 2.44
C LEU A 9 17.35 19.96 3.21
N THR A 10 17.56 21.18 3.70
CA THR A 10 18.77 21.57 4.46
C THR A 10 18.63 21.40 5.98
N THR A 11 17.40 21.25 6.50
CA THR A 11 17.20 20.90 7.90
C THR A 11 17.65 19.46 8.19
N ARG A 12 18.56 19.29 9.15
CA ARG A 12 18.90 17.99 9.75
C ARG A 12 17.79 17.51 10.69
N ARG A 13 16.53 17.42 10.24
CA ARG A 13 15.55 16.61 10.96
C ARG A 13 16.05 15.17 10.90
N ARG A 14 16.30 14.55 12.05
CA ARG A 14 16.51 13.10 12.08
C ARG A 14 15.23 12.48 11.56
N GLY A 15 15.28 11.95 10.35
CA GLY A 15 14.22 11.12 9.81
C GLY A 15 14.03 9.86 10.65
N THR A 16 13.11 9.01 10.24
CA THR A 16 12.97 7.69 10.85
C THR A 16 14.27 6.91 10.62
N ASP A 17 14.91 6.41 11.68
CA ASP A 17 16.13 5.62 11.51
C ASP A 17 15.85 4.23 10.93
N SER A 18 16.89 3.61 10.35
CA SER A 18 16.79 2.31 9.69
C SER A 18 16.36 1.19 10.64
N ALA A 19 16.68 1.27 11.93
CA ALA A 19 16.30 0.25 12.91
C ALA A 19 14.78 0.28 13.15
N THR A 20 14.21 1.48 13.25
CA THR A 20 12.78 1.73 13.40
C THR A 20 12.02 1.26 12.15
N VAL A 21 12.50 1.59 10.95
CA VAL A 21 11.90 1.09 9.70
C VAL A 21 11.99 -0.43 9.60
N ARG A 22 13.15 -1.02 9.94
CA ARG A 22 13.34 -2.48 9.96
C ARG A 22 12.34 -3.16 10.88
N ALA A 23 12.11 -2.63 12.08
CA ALA A 23 11.15 -3.20 13.02
C ALA A 23 9.74 -3.24 12.43
N ARG A 24 9.29 -2.15 11.80
CA ARG A 24 7.98 -2.08 11.11
C ARG A 24 7.88 -3.09 9.97
N VAL A 25 8.91 -3.18 9.13
CA VAL A 25 8.93 -4.13 8.00
C VAL A 25 8.89 -5.58 8.49
N VAL A 26 9.65 -5.91 9.53
CA VAL A 26 9.65 -7.25 10.12
C VAL A 26 8.27 -7.60 10.67
N ALA A 27 7.63 -6.69 11.41
CA ALA A 27 6.28 -6.89 11.93
C ALA A 27 5.25 -7.15 10.80
N ALA A 28 5.30 -6.36 9.73
CA ALA A 28 4.46 -6.54 8.54
C ALA A 28 4.71 -7.91 7.87
N ARG A 29 5.98 -8.32 7.69
CA ARG A 29 6.33 -9.63 7.12
C ARG A 29 5.89 -10.78 8.01
N SER A 30 5.96 -10.66 9.33
CA SER A 30 5.42 -11.66 10.25
C SER A 30 3.90 -11.75 10.16
N ALA A 31 3.18 -10.64 9.99
CA ALA A 31 1.74 -10.64 9.77
C ALA A 31 1.35 -11.35 8.46
N GLN A 32 2.10 -11.09 7.38
CA GLN A 32 1.93 -11.83 6.12
C GLN A 32 2.15 -13.33 6.33
N ARG A 33 3.26 -13.74 6.95
CA ARG A 33 3.54 -15.16 7.17
C ARG A 33 2.44 -15.87 7.93
N ARG A 34 1.89 -15.25 8.98
CA ARG A 34 0.76 -15.81 9.73
C ARG A 34 -0.51 -15.93 8.90
N ARG A 35 -0.77 -14.99 7.98
CA ARG A 35 -2.01 -14.95 7.19
C ARG A 35 -1.98 -15.88 5.98
N GLN A 36 -0.86 -15.92 5.27
CA GLN A 36 -0.76 -16.45 3.90
C GLN A 36 0.48 -17.32 3.67
N GLY A 37 1.22 -17.71 4.72
CA GLY A 37 2.44 -18.50 4.60
C GLY A 37 3.62 -17.71 4.03
N ASP A 38 4.56 -18.39 3.37
CA ASP A 38 5.82 -17.75 2.94
C ASP A 38 5.65 -16.77 1.76
N THR A 39 4.49 -16.77 1.10
CA THR A 39 4.13 -15.86 0.01
C THR A 39 4.06 -14.42 0.49
N THR A 40 4.69 -13.50 -0.23
CA THR A 40 4.62 -12.06 0.06
C THR A 40 3.35 -11.43 -0.50
N ASN A 41 2.97 -10.24 -0.01
CA ASN A 41 1.87 -9.48 -0.63
C ASN A 41 2.13 -9.19 -2.12
N ALA A 42 3.38 -9.04 -2.54
CA ALA A 42 3.73 -8.77 -3.93
C ALA A 42 3.44 -9.95 -4.86
N GLU A 43 3.44 -11.18 -4.34
CA GLU A 43 3.31 -12.42 -5.12
C GLU A 43 1.88 -12.98 -5.17
N LEU A 44 0.94 -12.38 -4.42
CA LEU A 44 -0.45 -12.86 -4.32
C LEU A 44 -1.12 -13.05 -5.69
N SER A 45 -1.76 -14.19 -5.95
CA SER A 45 -2.60 -14.33 -7.14
C SER A 45 -3.89 -13.49 -7.02
N GLY A 46 -4.67 -13.37 -8.09
CA GLY A 46 -5.99 -12.71 -8.01
C GLY A 46 -6.90 -13.36 -6.96
N ALA A 47 -6.94 -14.70 -6.92
CA ALA A 47 -7.70 -15.45 -5.93
C ALA A 47 -7.17 -15.23 -4.50
N ASP A 48 -5.85 -15.16 -4.32
CA ASP A 48 -5.28 -14.88 -2.99
C ASP A 48 -5.55 -13.44 -2.55
N LEU A 49 -5.58 -12.49 -3.48
CA LEU A 49 -5.96 -11.12 -3.17
C LEU A 49 -7.41 -11.04 -2.70
N ASP A 50 -8.32 -11.83 -3.29
CA ASP A 50 -9.73 -11.87 -2.86
C ASP A 50 -9.86 -12.39 -1.43
N ARG A 51 -9.00 -13.34 -1.05
CA ARG A 51 -8.96 -13.91 0.30
C ARG A 51 -8.26 -13.01 1.32
N PHE A 52 -7.10 -12.46 1.00
CA PHE A 52 -6.20 -11.82 1.98
C PHE A 52 -6.22 -10.29 1.93
N ALA A 53 -6.64 -9.72 0.81
CA ALA A 53 -6.77 -8.28 0.58
C ALA A 53 -8.21 -7.89 0.23
N ALA A 54 -9.18 -8.54 0.88
CA ALA A 54 -10.58 -8.17 0.80
C ALA A 54 -10.76 -6.72 1.27
N MET A 55 -11.60 -5.97 0.55
CA MET A 55 -11.84 -4.54 0.77
C MET A 55 -13.31 -4.31 1.11
N PRO A 56 -13.62 -3.39 2.04
CA PRO A 56 -14.99 -2.97 2.27
C PRO A 56 -15.55 -2.27 1.02
N ASP A 57 -16.88 -2.14 0.95
CA ASP A 57 -17.56 -1.66 -0.27
C ASP A 57 -17.09 -0.26 -0.66
N GLU A 58 -16.92 0.65 0.31
CA GLU A 58 -16.45 2.00 0.11
C GLU A 58 -15.05 2.06 -0.53
N ALA A 59 -14.17 1.12 -0.18
CA ALA A 59 -12.81 1.04 -0.71
C ALA A 59 -12.83 0.47 -2.15
N ARG A 60 -13.75 -0.44 -2.46
CA ARG A 60 -13.98 -0.95 -3.82
C ARG A 60 -14.51 0.14 -4.74
N VAL A 61 -15.47 0.96 -4.27
CA VAL A 61 -16.00 2.11 -5.02
C VAL A 61 -14.90 3.11 -5.32
N LEU A 62 -14.10 3.48 -4.31
CA LEU A 62 -12.97 4.40 -4.47
C LEU A 62 -11.96 3.89 -5.53
N LEU A 63 -11.61 2.60 -5.46
CA LEU A 63 -10.69 2.02 -6.43
C LEU A 63 -11.29 2.00 -7.84
N GLY A 64 -12.57 1.65 -7.97
CA GLY A 64 -13.28 1.68 -9.25
C GLY A 64 -13.24 3.05 -9.91
N GLN A 65 -13.59 4.10 -9.15
CA GLN A 65 -13.52 5.49 -9.61
C GLN A 65 -12.10 5.87 -10.05
N ALA A 66 -11.10 5.57 -9.23
CA ALA A 66 -9.70 5.84 -9.56
C ALA A 66 -9.24 5.09 -10.82
N LEU A 67 -9.69 3.86 -11.05
CA LEU A 67 -9.34 3.12 -12.26
C LEU A 67 -9.91 3.79 -13.51
N THR A 68 -11.18 4.21 -13.46
CA THR A 68 -11.87 4.88 -14.57
C THR A 68 -11.25 6.25 -14.86
N GLU A 69 -11.10 7.10 -13.84
CA GLU A 69 -10.60 8.47 -14.00
C GLU A 69 -9.14 8.52 -14.46
N LEU A 70 -8.32 7.56 -14.03
CA LEU A 70 -6.88 7.53 -14.33
C LEU A 70 -6.51 6.60 -15.50
N GLY A 71 -7.52 5.98 -16.15
CA GLY A 71 -7.34 5.05 -17.26
C GLY A 71 -6.44 3.86 -16.90
N LEU A 72 -6.62 3.28 -15.73
CA LEU A 72 -5.78 2.20 -15.21
C LEU A 72 -6.28 0.81 -15.64
N SER A 73 -5.35 -0.07 -15.96
CA SER A 73 -5.66 -1.44 -16.42
C SER A 73 -6.02 -2.39 -15.27
N ALA A 74 -6.57 -3.56 -15.60
CA ALA A 74 -6.79 -4.65 -14.64
C ALA A 74 -5.50 -5.06 -13.89
N ARG A 75 -4.33 -4.99 -14.53
CA ARG A 75 -3.04 -5.23 -13.85
C ARG A 75 -2.76 -4.16 -12.78
N ALA A 76 -3.19 -2.92 -13.00
CA ALA A 76 -3.05 -1.87 -12.01
C ALA A 76 -4.00 -2.07 -10.83
N TYR A 77 -5.22 -2.58 -11.05
CA TYR A 77 -6.14 -2.98 -9.98
C TYR A 77 -5.46 -3.95 -9.00
N ASP A 78 -4.88 -5.04 -9.50
CA ASP A 78 -4.18 -6.00 -8.64
C ASP A 78 -2.95 -5.39 -7.96
N LYS A 79 -2.16 -4.56 -8.66
CA LYS A 79 -1.00 -3.89 -8.05
C LYS A 79 -1.45 -3.00 -6.88
N ILE A 80 -2.53 -2.25 -7.05
CA ILE A 80 -3.07 -1.37 -6.00
C ILE A 80 -3.52 -2.19 -4.80
N ARG A 81 -4.21 -3.32 -5.00
CA ARG A 81 -4.63 -4.20 -3.90
C ARG A 81 -3.45 -4.75 -3.09
N ARG A 82 -2.38 -5.17 -3.76
CA ARG A 82 -1.14 -5.65 -3.09
C ARG A 82 -0.50 -4.54 -2.25
N VAL A 83 -0.44 -3.33 -2.79
CA VAL A 83 0.11 -2.16 -2.09
C VAL A 83 -0.77 -1.79 -0.90
N ALA A 84 -2.08 -1.71 -1.08
CA ALA A 84 -3.04 -1.41 0.00
C ALA A 84 -2.96 -2.44 1.15
N ARG A 85 -2.84 -3.74 0.84
CA ARG A 85 -2.60 -4.79 1.84
C ARG A 85 -1.27 -4.61 2.58
N THR A 86 -0.23 -4.15 1.89
CA THR A 86 1.07 -3.88 2.49
C THR A 86 1.03 -2.65 3.41
N ILE A 87 0.32 -1.60 3.02
CA ILE A 87 0.10 -0.42 3.87
C ILE A 87 -0.65 -0.85 5.15
N ALA A 88 -1.72 -1.63 5.01
CA ALA A 88 -2.45 -2.19 6.15
C ALA A 88 -1.53 -2.98 7.09
N ASP A 89 -0.62 -3.80 6.55
CA ASP A 89 0.34 -4.56 7.36
C ASP A 89 1.34 -3.66 8.09
N LEU A 90 1.77 -2.57 7.47
CA LEU A 90 2.68 -1.58 8.08
C LEU A 90 2.00 -0.73 9.16
N GLU A 91 0.67 -0.63 9.14
CA GLU A 91 -0.16 -0.01 10.18
C GLU A 91 -0.66 -1.02 11.22
N ALA A 92 -0.27 -2.29 11.12
CA ALA A 92 -0.78 -3.38 11.94
C ALA A 92 -2.32 -3.55 11.89
N ALA A 93 -2.94 -3.12 10.79
CA ALA A 93 -4.37 -3.29 10.55
C ALA A 93 -4.69 -4.70 10.03
N GLU A 94 -5.68 -5.34 10.64
CA GLU A 94 -6.10 -6.69 10.24
C GLU A 94 -6.72 -6.70 8.83
N ARG A 95 -7.51 -5.69 8.50
CA ARG A 95 -8.24 -5.57 7.23
C ARG A 95 -7.76 -4.36 6.42
N VAL A 96 -7.94 -4.44 5.10
CA VAL A 96 -7.74 -3.28 4.23
C VAL A 96 -8.92 -2.32 4.45
N ALA A 97 -8.63 -1.02 4.57
CA ALA A 97 -9.60 0.04 4.72
C ALA A 97 -9.40 1.06 3.59
N SER A 98 -10.35 1.97 3.42
CA SER A 98 -10.37 2.93 2.32
C SER A 98 -9.12 3.80 2.25
N HIS A 99 -8.56 4.21 3.40
CA HIS A 99 -7.36 5.04 3.42
C HIS A 99 -6.12 4.31 2.88
N HIS A 100 -5.98 3.01 3.15
CA HIS A 100 -4.90 2.20 2.57
C HIS A 100 -5.00 2.14 1.03
N VAL A 101 -6.22 2.05 0.50
CA VAL A 101 -6.45 2.04 -0.96
C VAL A 101 -6.18 3.40 -1.57
N ALA A 102 -6.66 4.47 -0.93
CA ALA A 102 -6.41 5.84 -1.36
C ALA A 102 -4.91 6.15 -1.44
N GLU A 103 -4.14 5.76 -0.42
CA GLU A 103 -2.69 5.92 -0.39
C GLU A 103 -2.01 5.07 -1.49
N ALA A 104 -2.44 3.82 -1.69
CA ALA A 104 -1.92 2.97 -2.76
C ALA A 104 -2.16 3.55 -4.17
N VAL A 105 -3.34 4.16 -4.40
CA VAL A 105 -3.65 4.88 -5.64
C VAL A 105 -2.72 6.08 -5.82
N GLN A 106 -2.49 6.86 -4.76
CA GLN A 106 -1.59 8.01 -4.81
C GLN A 106 -0.16 7.59 -5.19
N TYR A 107 0.38 6.53 -4.57
CA TYR A 107 1.71 6.02 -4.95
C TYR A 107 1.77 5.61 -6.42
N ARG A 108 0.69 5.03 -6.97
CA ARG A 108 0.66 4.68 -8.38
C ARG A 108 0.64 5.90 -9.30
N GLN A 109 0.00 6.99 -8.90
CA GLN A 109 0.05 8.24 -9.67
C GLN A 109 1.46 8.83 -9.65
N LEU A 110 2.16 8.76 -8.51
CA LEU A 110 3.54 9.23 -8.39
C LEU A 110 4.52 8.41 -9.24
N ASP A 111 4.33 7.09 -9.35
CA ASP A 111 5.14 6.17 -10.18
C ASP A 111 4.98 6.43 -11.70
N ARG A 112 3.99 7.22 -12.12
CA ARG A 112 3.74 7.58 -13.54
C ARG A 112 4.22 8.99 -13.91
N ALA A 113 4.59 9.82 -12.94
CA ALA A 113 4.99 11.22 -13.13
C ALA A 113 6.52 11.36 -13.14
#